data_AF-A0AAV6C0S4-F1
#
_entry.id   AF-A0AAV6C0S4-F1
#
_cell.length_a   1.000
_cell.length_b   1.000
_cell.length_c   1.000
_cell.angle_alpha   90.00
_cell.angle_beta   90.00
_cell.angle_gamma   90.00
#
_symmetry.space_group_name_H-M   'P 1'
#
loop_
_entity.id
_entity.type
_entity.pdbx_description
1 polymer ?
#
loop_
_entity_poly.entity_id
_entity_poly.type
_entity_poly.pdbx_seq_one_letter_code
_entity_poly.pdbx_strand_id
1 'polypeptide(L)'
;MAFADDLKKMLRRYGRVLLVLVIILLVTDNVFGTHGFLAMQRTQKEIDSVRRDLDRLNRENVELDEQVKSLKTDRKLIEKIARDEYGLARPGEVIIPIPQRPPDSSPPATKP
;
A
#
# COMPACT_ATOMS: atom_id res chain seq x y z
N MET A 1 -51.15 -9.97 -54.14
CA MET A 1 -49.83 -10.52 -54.54
C MET A 1 -48.88 -9.43 -55.02
N ALA A 2 -49.33 -8.44 -55.79
CA ALA A 2 -48.50 -7.33 -56.30
C ALA A 2 -47.65 -6.59 -55.24
N PHE A 3 -48.17 -6.38 -54.03
CA PHE A 3 -47.46 -5.68 -52.96
C PHE A 3 -46.20 -6.41 -52.47
N ALA A 4 -46.22 -7.75 -52.46
CA ALA A 4 -45.07 -8.56 -52.05
C ALA A 4 -43.95 -8.52 -53.10
N ASP A 5 -44.32 -8.46 -54.39
CA ASP A 5 -43.38 -8.39 -55.50
C ASP A 5 -42.72 -7.00 -55.57
N ASP A 6 -43.48 -5.93 -55.33
CA ASP A 6 -42.96 -4.56 -55.21
C ASP A 6 -42.02 -4.42 -54.03
N LEU A 7 -42.36 -5.04 -52.89
CA LEU A 7 -41.50 -5.07 -51.71
C LEU A 7 -40.18 -5.81 -52.00
N LYS A 8 -40.23 -6.94 -52.70
CA LYS A 8 -39.05 -7.73 -53.08
C LYS A 8 -38.16 -6.98 -54.09
N LYS A 9 -38.77 -6.21 -55.00
CA LYS A 9 -38.07 -5.35 -55.98
C LYS A 9 -37.41 -4.15 -55.30
N MET A 10 -38.10 -3.52 -54.34
CA MET A 10 -37.56 -2.47 -53.47
C MET A 10 -36.40 -3.02 -52.61
N LEU A 11 -36.56 -4.19 -51.98
CA LEU A 11 -35.50 -4.85 -51.20
C LEU A 11 -34.26 -5.19 -52.04
N ARG A 12 -34.40 -5.66 -53.28
CA ARG A 12 -33.24 -5.89 -54.16
C ARG A 12 -32.53 -4.60 -54.57
N ARG A 13 -33.28 -3.52 -54.76
CA ARG A 13 -32.74 -2.21 -55.19
C ARG A 13 -32.06 -1.48 -54.03
N TYR A 14 -32.66 -1.50 -52.85
CA TYR A 14 -32.17 -0.81 -51.65
C TYR A 14 -31.41 -1.72 -50.68
N GLY A 15 -31.33 -3.02 -50.96
CA GLY A 15 -30.69 -4.00 -50.06
C GLY A 15 -29.22 -3.69 -49.77
N ARG A 16 -28.48 -3.14 -50.75
CA ARG A 16 -27.09 -2.69 -50.52
C ARG A 16 -27.03 -1.50 -49.55
N VAL A 17 -27.96 -0.55 -49.67
CA VAL A 17 -28.04 0.61 -48.78
C VAL A 17 -28.47 0.19 -47.37
N LEU A 18 -29.46 -0.69 -47.27
CA LEU A 18 -29.94 -1.25 -46.01
C LEU A 18 -28.83 -2.05 -45.31
N LEU A 19 -28.07 -2.86 -46.06
CA LEU A 19 -26.91 -3.60 -45.54
C LEU A 19 -25.86 -2.65 -44.96
N VAL A 20 -25.48 -1.60 -45.71
CA VAL A 20 -24.52 -0.59 -45.23
C VAL A 20 -25.03 0.12 -43.99
N LEU A 21 -26.32 0.48 -43.94
CA LEU A 21 -26.94 1.11 -42.78
C LEU A 21 -26.88 0.20 -41.55
N VAL A 22 -27.20 -1.08 -41.70
CA VAL A 22 -27.12 -2.08 -40.62
C VAL A 22 -25.68 -2.26 -40.14
N ILE A 23 -24.70 -2.32 -41.06
CA ILE A 23 -23.29 -2.40 -40.69
C ILE A 23 -22.86 -1.17 -39.89
N ILE A 24 -23.24 0.03 -40.31
CA ILE A 24 -22.92 1.28 -39.59
C ILE A 24 -23.54 1.27 -38.19
N LEU A 25 -24.80 0.83 -38.05
CA LEU A 25 -25.44 0.70 -36.75
C LEU A 25 -24.71 -0.29 -35.84
N LEU A 26 -24.32 -1.46 -36.37
CA LEU A 26 -23.56 -2.46 -35.61
C LEU A 26 -22.17 -1.94 -35.20
N VAL A 27 -21.47 -1.22 -36.09
CA VAL A 27 -20.17 -0.61 -35.76
C VAL A 27 -20.34 0.47 -34.70
N THR A 28 -21.37 1.29 -34.81
CA THR A 28 -21.65 2.35 -33.83
C THR A 28 -22.00 1.74 -32.47
N ASP A 29 -22.84 0.71 -32.41
CA ASP A 29 -23.17 0.00 -31.18
C ASP A 29 -21.96 -0.73 -30.58
N ASN A 30 -21.07 -1.29 -31.41
CA ASN A 30 -19.85 -1.92 -30.91
C ASN A 30 -18.83 -0.89 -30.36
N VAL A 31 -18.76 0.29 -30.95
CA VAL A 31 -17.83 1.37 -30.55
C VAL A 31 -18.37 2.19 -29.36
N PHE A 32 -19.68 2.48 -29.33
CA PHE A 32 -20.34 3.33 -28.34
C PHE A 32 -21.18 2.56 -27.30
N GLY A 33 -21.43 1.27 -27.51
CA GLY A 33 -22.12 0.42 -26.55
C GLY A 33 -21.31 0.27 -25.27
N THR A 34 -21.98 -0.09 -24.19
CA THR A 34 -21.49 -0.16 -22.79
C THR A 34 -20.20 -0.97 -22.55
N HIS A 35 -19.67 -1.66 -23.57
CA HIS A 35 -18.41 -2.43 -23.56
C HIS A 35 -17.39 -1.95 -24.61
N GLY A 36 -17.65 -0.84 -25.31
CA GLY A 36 -16.79 -0.29 -26.35
C GLY A 36 -15.41 0.09 -25.82
N PHE A 37 -14.41 0.01 -26.68
CA PHE A 37 -12.96 0.17 -26.44
C PHE A 37 -12.55 1.31 -25.48
N LEU A 38 -13.40 2.33 -25.30
CA LEU A 38 -13.23 3.42 -24.33
C LEU A 38 -13.40 3.00 -22.86
N ALA A 39 -14.27 2.03 -22.55
CA ALA A 39 -14.46 1.53 -21.18
C ALA A 39 -13.21 0.79 -20.68
N MET A 40 -12.59 -0.01 -21.55
CA MET A 40 -11.35 -0.75 -21.25
C MET A 40 -10.20 0.19 -20.87
N GLN A 41 -10.09 1.37 -21.51
CA GLN A 41 -9.02 2.33 -21.18
C GLN A 41 -9.19 2.99 -19.82
N ARG A 42 -10.42 3.18 -19.33
CA ARG A 42 -10.64 3.73 -17.99
C ARG A 42 -10.32 2.70 -16.92
N THR A 43 -10.76 1.47 -17.10
CA THR A 43 -10.47 0.36 -16.19
C THR A 43 -8.97 0.06 -16.10
N GLN A 44 -8.24 0.13 -17.22
CA GLN A 44 -6.80 -0.09 -17.22
C GLN A 44 -6.05 1.02 -16.45
N LYS A 45 -6.48 2.28 -16.57
CA LYS A 45 -5.87 3.40 -15.83
C LYS A 45 -6.10 3.31 -14.33
N GLU A 46 -7.28 2.85 -13.90
CA GLU A 46 -7.61 2.61 -12.48
C GLU A 46 -6.77 1.47 -11.90
N ILE A 47 -6.58 0.39 -12.66
CA ILE A 47 -5.71 -0.71 -12.26
C ILE A 47 -4.26 -0.22 -12.10
N ASP A 48 -3.77 0.59 -13.03
CA ASP A 48 -2.40 1.13 -13.00
C ASP A 48 -2.18 2.17 -11.89
N SER A 49 -3.20 2.94 -11.49
CA SER A 49 -3.10 3.85 -10.35
C SER A 49 -3.07 3.08 -9.03
N VAL A 50 -3.98 2.11 -8.86
CA VAL A 50 -4.04 1.29 -7.64
C VAL A 50 -2.76 0.47 -7.45
N ARG A 51 -2.18 -0.07 -8.53
CA ARG A 51 -0.89 -0.76 -8.47
C ARG A 51 0.25 0.16 -8.04
N ARG A 52 0.28 1.39 -8.58
CA ARG A 52 1.31 2.38 -8.19
C ARG A 52 1.20 2.77 -6.72
N ASP A 53 -0.02 2.91 -6.22
CA ASP A 53 -0.26 3.20 -4.80
C ASP A 53 0.15 2.02 -3.91
N LEU A 54 -0.14 0.78 -4.32
CA LEU A 54 0.33 -0.42 -3.62
C LEU A 54 1.86 -0.47 -3.54
N ASP A 55 2.55 -0.23 -4.67
CA ASP A 55 4.01 -0.26 -4.70
C ASP A 55 4.62 0.87 -3.85
N ARG A 56 4.00 2.05 -3.84
CA ARG A 56 4.40 3.15 -2.97
C ARG A 56 4.24 2.79 -1.50
N LEU A 57 3.07 2.29 -1.11
CA LEU A 57 2.74 1.96 0.27
C LEU A 57 3.59 0.78 0.80
N ASN A 58 3.94 -0.16 -0.07
CA ASN A 58 4.82 -1.27 0.28
C ASN A 58 6.26 -0.79 0.54
N ARG A 59 6.77 0.13 -0.30
CA ARG A 59 8.08 0.77 -0.06
C ARG A 59 8.11 1.57 1.23
N GLU A 60 7.07 2.36 1.49
CA GLU A 60 6.92 3.10 2.76
C GLU A 60 6.89 2.15 3.97
N ASN A 61 6.21 1.01 3.87
CA ASN A 61 6.21 -0.01 4.93
C ASN A 61 7.60 -0.60 5.19
N VAL A 62 8.34 -0.95 4.13
CA VAL A 62 9.69 -1.50 4.27
C VAL A 62 10.62 -0.46 4.93
N GLU A 63 10.54 0.78 4.51
CA GLU A 63 11.33 1.87 5.08
C GLU A 63 10.98 2.12 6.56
N LEU A 64 9.69 2.13 6.89
CA LEU A 64 9.23 2.27 8.27
C LEU A 64 9.65 1.08 9.15
N ASP A 65 9.63 -0.14 8.62
CA ASP A 65 10.09 -1.33 9.36
C ASP A 65 11.60 -1.28 9.60
N GLU A 66 12.39 -0.82 8.63
CA GLU A 66 13.82 -0.57 8.80
C GLU A 66 14.10 0.54 9.81
N GLN A 67 13.31 1.62 9.79
CA GLN A 67 13.39 2.68 10.80
C GLN A 67 13.04 2.16 12.19
N VAL A 68 11.95 1.41 12.36
CA VAL A 68 11.58 0.77 13.64
C VAL A 68 12.68 -0.19 14.11
N LYS A 69 13.26 -0.97 13.20
CA LYS A 69 14.40 -1.83 13.53
C LYS A 69 15.60 -1.00 13.98
N SER A 70 15.95 0.08 13.29
CA SER A 70 17.06 0.96 13.67
C SER A 70 16.82 1.63 15.04
N LEU A 71 15.59 2.08 15.31
CA LEU A 71 15.18 2.70 16.57
C LEU A 71 15.15 1.69 17.73
N LYS A 72 14.76 0.43 17.47
CA LYS A 72 14.86 -0.69 18.43
C LYS A 72 16.31 -1.18 18.61
N THR A 73 17.17 -0.93 17.63
CA THR A 73 18.60 -1.32 17.66
C THR A 73 19.41 -0.49 18.65
N ASP A 74 18.83 0.57 19.22
CA ASP A 74 19.35 1.24 20.42
C ASP A 74 19.14 0.41 21.71
N ARG A 75 19.35 -0.91 21.58
CA ARG A 75 19.29 -1.95 22.60
C ARG A 75 20.15 -1.63 23.81
N LYS A 76 21.23 -0.87 23.63
CA LYS A 76 22.08 -0.37 24.71
C LYS A 76 21.32 0.63 25.59
N LEU A 77 20.49 1.49 25.02
CA LEU A 77 19.67 2.42 25.77
C LEU A 77 18.59 1.68 26.56
N ILE A 78 17.92 0.71 25.92
CA ILE A 78 16.91 -0.13 26.57
C ILE A 78 17.53 -0.96 27.71
N GLU A 79 18.71 -1.54 27.49
CA GLU A 79 19.45 -2.28 28.50
C GLU A 79 19.92 -1.37 29.65
N LYS A 80 20.37 -0.16 29.32
CA LYS A 80 20.76 0.84 30.32
C LYS A 80 19.57 1.22 31.20
N ILE A 81 18.41 1.51 30.62
CA ILE A 81 17.18 1.83 31.38
C ILE A 81 16.74 0.63 32.22
N ALA A 82 16.75 -0.58 31.66
CA ALA A 82 16.38 -1.79 32.39
C ALA A 82 17.28 -2.03 33.61
N ARG A 83 18.59 -1.79 33.48
CA ARG A 83 19.57 -1.95 34.56
C ARG A 83 19.53 -0.81 35.58
N ASP A 84 19.47 0.43 35.11
CA ASP A 84 19.60 1.63 35.95
C ASP A 84 18.29 1.97 36.69
N GLU A 85 17.13 1.84 36.02
CA GLU A 85 15.84 2.25 36.60
C GLU A 85 15.06 1.08 37.22
N TYR A 86 15.10 -0.09 36.58
CA TYR A 86 14.32 -1.25 37.02
C TYR A 86 15.16 -2.29 37.74
N GLY A 87 16.48 -2.10 37.81
CA GLY A 87 17.41 -3.06 38.42
C GLY A 87 17.35 -4.44 37.76
N LEU A 88 16.87 -4.55 36.52
CA LEU A 88 16.69 -5.82 35.86
C LEU A 88 18.03 -6.33 35.34
N ALA A 89 18.30 -7.61 35.62
CA ALA A 89 19.47 -8.32 35.15
C ALA A 89 19.05 -9.50 34.28
N ARG A 90 19.92 -9.94 33.38
CA ARG A 90 19.61 -11.10 32.53
C ARG A 90 19.63 -12.39 33.37
N PRO A 91 18.96 -13.48 32.95
CA PRO A 91 19.05 -14.76 33.64
C PRO A 91 20.51 -15.21 33.81
N GLY A 92 20.96 -15.38 35.06
CA GLY A 92 22.34 -15.72 35.41
C GLY A 92 23.25 -14.55 35.83
N GLU A 93 22.77 -13.30 35.75
CA GLU A 93 23.45 -12.13 36.31
C GLU A 93 22.96 -11.85 37.75
N VAL A 94 23.84 -11.32 38.61
CA VAL A 94 23.54 -10.98 40.01
C VAL A 94 23.71 -9.48 40.23
N ILE A 95 22.69 -8.82 40.80
CA ILE A 95 22.71 -7.39 41.09
C ILE A 95 23.45 -7.16 42.42
N ILE A 96 24.50 -6.32 42.41
CA ILE A 96 25.27 -5.97 43.60
C ILE A 96 25.03 -4.48 43.91
N PRO A 97 24.19 -4.15 44.91
CA PRO A 97 24.00 -2.76 45.32
C PRO A 97 25.27 -2.26 46.04
N ILE A 98 25.85 -1.17 45.55
CA ILE A 98 27.01 -0.53 46.18
C ILE A 98 26.48 0.46 47.24
N PRO A 99 26.72 0.24 48.55
CA PRO A 99 26.33 1.20 49.56
C PRO A 99 27.10 2.51 49.35
N GLN A 100 26.39 3.64 49.35
CA GLN A 100 27.05 4.94 49.30
C GLN A 100 27.90 5.08 50.58
N ARG A 101 29.20 5.36 50.41
CA ARG A 101 30.09 5.65 51.54
C ARG A 101 29.46 6.80 52.34
N PRO A 102 29.18 6.63 53.64
CA PRO A 102 28.75 7.75 54.47
C PRO A 102 29.74 8.90 54.29
N PRO A 103 29.28 10.16 54.18
CA PRO A 103 30.19 11.29 54.04
C PRO A 103 31.23 11.21 55.16
N ASP A 104 32.51 11.26 54.79
CA ASP A 104 33.65 11.05 55.69
C ASP A 104 33.56 12.00 56.89
N SER A 105 32.89 11.58 57.95
CA SER A 105 32.90 12.24 59.24
C SER A 105 34.22 11.86 59.90
N SER A 106 35.32 12.46 59.43
CA SER A 106 36.59 12.45 60.13
C SER A 106 36.49 13.44 61.30
N PRO A 107 36.49 13.00 62.58
CA PRO A 107 36.69 13.91 63.70
C PRO A 107 38.15 14.39 63.70
N PRO A 108 38.43 15.64 64.12
CA PRO A 108 39.77 16.20 64.04
C PRO A 108 40.73 15.40 64.91
N ALA A 109 41.90 15.09 64.34
CA ALA A 109 42.95 14.33 65.01
C ALA A 109 43.40 15.05 66.30
N THR A 110 43.11 14.45 67.45
CA THR A 110 43.80 14.81 68.70
C THR A 110 45.05 13.92 68.78
N LYS A 111 46.21 14.51 68.49
CA LYS A 111 47.53 13.95 68.80
C LYS A 111 47.80 14.03 70.32
N PRO A 112 48.67 13.16 70.85
CA PRO A 112 48.81 12.88 72.29
C PRO A 112 49.28 14.07 73.13
#